data_AF-A0A0S4WIF7-F1
#
_entry.id   AF-A0A0S4WIF7-F1
#
_cell.length_a   1.000
_cell.length_b   1.000
_cell.length_c   1.000
_cell.angle_alpha   90.00
_cell.angle_beta   90.00
_cell.angle_gamma   90.00
#
_symmetry.space_group_name_H-M   'P 1'
#
loop_
_entity.id
_entity.type
_entity.pdbx_description
1 polymer ?
#
loop_
_entity_poly.entity_id
_entity_poly.type
_entity_poly.pdbx_seq_one_letter_code
_entity_poly.pdbx_strand_id
1 'polypeptide(L)'
;MTAKSARPQAHQDHPSLARIRERAAQLGFTCLESEWKGYHVAYAFTCLAGHTFSRQAASVLYVKPPAPCPHCEREALRQRFLAMATERGGICLEGDYLGPEMRHRMRCQHGHEWLALGRKLLEGSWCHTCARETINAKTRARGKRLEDLQAKAAERGGQCLASEYRGARAHHELICAQGHRWMSTGNEILRGTWCRRCADQAIAARMLDPGGLASIQEAARSKGGECLDEEYLGQKARYRFRCEAGHVWKARGLQILGGRWCVRCFVDSQRLGIDAMQALAQERGGRCLSEQYKNIRSKLTWECHRGHVWDAPPNSIFAGHWCPSCAILDRIRAKNQHKRERYEATRKLDTVSSPKRIKV
;
A
#
# COMPACT_ATOMS: atom_id res chain seq x y z
N MET A 1 9.84 82.05 37.89
CA MET A 1 10.81 81.09 37.34
C MET A 1 10.67 79.79 38.13
N THR A 2 10.55 78.66 37.41
CA THR A 2 10.96 77.27 37.78
C THR A 2 10.47 76.68 39.12
N ALA A 3 9.99 75.45 39.22
CA ALA A 3 9.83 74.35 38.28
C ALA A 3 8.80 73.38 38.89
N LYS A 4 7.90 72.85 38.05
CA LYS A 4 7.03 71.73 38.41
C LYS A 4 7.86 70.45 38.42
N SER A 5 7.97 69.82 39.58
CA SER A 5 8.53 68.48 39.73
C SER A 5 7.69 67.46 38.95
N ALA A 6 8.31 66.83 37.95
CA ALA A 6 7.75 65.70 37.22
C ALA A 6 7.96 64.40 38.02
N ARG A 7 6.86 63.68 38.29
CA ARG A 7 6.87 62.33 38.86
C ARG A 7 7.46 61.32 37.85
N PRO A 8 8.17 60.26 38.29
CA PRO A 8 8.58 59.18 37.40
C PRO A 8 7.38 58.33 36.99
N GLN A 9 7.20 58.10 35.70
CA GLN A 9 6.21 57.16 35.17
C GLN A 9 6.65 55.72 35.49
N ALA A 10 5.81 55.01 36.24
CA ALA A 10 5.97 53.58 36.47
C ALA A 10 5.71 52.82 35.16
N HIS A 11 6.73 52.14 34.64
CA HIS A 11 6.63 51.26 33.48
C HIS A 11 5.78 50.05 33.88
N GLN A 12 4.50 50.02 33.48
CA GLN A 12 3.64 48.85 33.72
C GLN A 12 4.10 47.72 32.80
N ASP A 13 4.81 46.74 33.37
CA ASP A 13 5.16 45.49 32.69
C ASP A 13 3.88 44.82 32.14
N HIS A 14 3.81 44.63 30.83
CA HIS A 14 2.67 43.96 30.19
C HIS A 14 2.50 42.54 30.79
N PRO A 15 1.27 42.09 31.14
CA PRO A 15 1.05 40.85 31.89
C PRO A 15 1.64 39.61 31.19
N SER A 16 1.67 39.59 29.86
CA SER A 16 2.30 38.50 29.10
C SER A 16 3.83 38.48 29.19
N LEU A 17 4.50 39.63 29.37
CA LEU A 17 5.96 39.69 29.58
C LEU A 17 6.32 39.14 30.96
N ALA A 18 5.53 39.49 31.99
CA ALA A 18 5.69 38.93 33.34
C ALA A 18 5.57 37.39 33.32
N ARG A 19 4.58 36.85 32.60
CA ARG A 19 4.40 35.40 32.44
C ARG A 19 5.59 34.72 31.73
N ILE A 20 6.18 35.37 30.73
CA ILE A 20 7.39 34.83 30.08
C ILE A 20 8.58 34.85 31.04
N ARG A 21 8.79 35.95 31.77
CA ARG A 21 9.88 36.07 32.74
C ARG A 21 9.77 34.99 33.83
N GLU A 22 8.57 34.81 34.39
CA GLU A 22 8.30 33.78 35.39
C GLU A 22 8.57 32.37 34.83
N ARG A 23 8.04 32.07 33.65
CA ARG A 23 8.24 30.76 33.01
C ARG A 23 9.70 30.52 32.61
N ALA A 24 10.40 31.55 32.14
CA ALA A 24 11.83 31.50 31.83
C ALA A 24 12.66 31.23 33.09
N ALA A 25 12.34 31.88 34.22
CA ALA A 25 13.02 31.67 35.49
C ALA A 25 12.84 30.23 36.00
N GLN A 26 11.65 29.65 35.86
CA GLN A 26 11.40 28.22 36.15
C GLN A 26 12.27 27.26 35.32
N LEU A 27 12.74 27.71 34.15
CA LEU A 27 13.62 26.95 33.26
C LEU A 27 15.11 27.30 33.42
N GLY A 28 15.45 28.15 34.39
CA GLY A 28 16.82 28.64 34.60
C GLY A 28 17.28 29.63 33.52
N PHE A 29 16.35 30.40 32.95
CA PHE A 29 16.64 31.44 31.96
C PHE A 29 16.25 32.83 32.48
N THR A 30 17.03 33.85 32.14
CA THR A 30 16.73 35.26 32.38
C THR A 30 16.34 35.92 31.07
N CYS A 31 15.16 36.53 31.01
CA CYS A 31 14.73 37.32 29.84
C CYS A 31 15.42 38.69 29.87
N LEU A 32 16.06 39.07 28.76
CA LEU A 32 16.78 40.35 28.64
C LEU A 32 15.90 41.50 28.13
N GLU A 33 14.68 41.21 27.71
CA GLU A 33 13.79 42.19 27.08
C GLU A 33 12.99 42.98 28.13
N SER A 34 12.89 44.29 27.92
CA SER A 34 12.15 45.23 28.77
C SER A 34 10.69 45.42 28.36
N GLU A 35 10.32 45.09 27.11
CA GLU A 35 9.01 45.37 26.53
C GLU A 35 8.35 44.14 25.90
N TRP A 36 7.02 44.10 25.92
CA TRP A 36 6.23 43.06 25.25
C TRP A 36 6.03 43.41 23.76
N LYS A 37 6.50 42.53 22.88
CA LYS A 37 6.46 42.68 21.42
C LYS A 37 5.48 41.72 20.72
N GLY A 38 4.80 40.84 21.46
CA GLY A 38 3.85 39.83 20.94
C GLY A 38 4.30 38.37 21.10
N TYR A 39 3.41 37.43 20.77
CA TYR A 39 3.60 35.98 21.03
C TYR A 39 4.50 35.25 20.03
N HIS A 40 4.53 35.69 18.77
CA HIS A 40 5.34 35.08 17.70
C HIS A 40 6.68 35.80 17.48
N VAL A 41 7.04 36.70 18.41
CA VAL A 41 8.31 37.45 18.38
C VAL A 41 9.35 36.70 19.20
N ALA A 42 10.59 36.73 18.73
CA ALA A 42 11.74 36.18 19.45
C ALA A 42 12.22 37.17 20.52
N TYR A 43 12.36 36.68 21.75
CA TYR A 43 12.92 37.39 22.90
C TYR A 43 14.30 36.81 23.20
N ALA A 44 15.24 37.65 23.61
CA ALA A 44 16.56 37.22 24.05
C ALA A 44 16.53 36.72 25.50
N PHE A 45 17.16 35.56 25.72
CA PHE A 45 17.30 34.92 27.02
C PHE A 45 18.76 34.58 27.30
N THR A 46 19.14 34.55 28.57
CA THR A 46 20.42 34.01 29.04
C THR A 46 20.17 32.83 29.97
N CYS A 47 20.87 31.70 29.78
CA CYS A 47 20.80 30.59 30.74
C CYS A 47 21.74 30.79 31.93
N LEU A 48 21.59 29.97 32.98
CA LEU A 48 22.50 29.94 34.14
C LEU A 48 23.99 29.73 33.78
N ALA A 49 24.28 29.06 32.66
CA ALA A 49 25.64 28.87 32.17
C ALA A 49 26.17 30.07 31.35
N GLY A 50 25.42 31.18 31.28
CA GLY A 50 25.84 32.41 30.60
C GLY A 50 25.59 32.45 29.08
N HIS A 51 24.95 31.43 28.50
CA HIS A 51 24.66 31.42 27.06
C HIS A 51 23.47 32.31 26.71
N THR A 52 23.65 33.21 25.75
CA THR A 52 22.57 34.03 25.18
C THR A 52 21.95 33.34 23.96
N PHE A 53 20.63 33.21 23.94
CA PHE A 53 19.88 32.65 22.82
C PHE A 53 18.50 33.31 22.67
N SER A 54 17.94 33.27 21.46
CA SER A 54 16.63 33.87 21.17
C SER A 54 15.54 32.80 21.03
N ARG A 55 14.35 33.03 21.61
CA ARG A 55 13.19 32.15 21.44
C ARG A 55 11.88 32.89 21.32
N GLN A 56 10.95 32.30 20.59
CA GLN A 56 9.60 32.84 20.48
C GLN A 56 8.86 32.73 21.81
N ALA A 57 8.13 33.77 22.17
CA ALA A 57 7.28 33.82 23.36
C ALA A 57 6.35 32.61 23.51
N ALA A 58 5.68 32.22 22.41
CA ALA A 58 4.80 31.06 22.39
C ALA A 58 5.52 29.74 22.72
N SER A 59 6.78 29.58 22.30
CA SER A 59 7.57 28.36 22.55
C SER A 59 7.95 28.18 24.02
N VAL A 60 8.11 29.29 24.75
CA VAL A 60 8.43 29.28 26.19
C VAL A 60 7.18 29.02 27.03
N LEU A 61 6.05 29.60 26.63
CA LEU A 61 4.80 29.53 27.41
C LEU A 61 4.02 28.23 27.21
N TYR A 62 3.97 27.70 25.98
CA TYR A 62 2.99 26.66 25.63
C TYR A 62 3.57 25.29 25.28
N VAL A 63 4.86 25.18 24.93
CA VAL A 63 5.47 23.87 24.59
C VAL A 63 5.80 23.08 25.87
N LYS A 64 5.40 21.80 25.92
CA LYS A 64 5.67 20.88 27.05
C LYS A 64 6.30 19.57 26.54
N PRO A 65 7.46 19.14 27.07
CA PRO A 65 8.36 19.91 27.93
C PRO A 65 9.03 21.05 27.12
N PRO A 66 9.27 22.22 27.72
CA PRO A 66 10.00 23.29 27.05
C PRO A 66 11.45 22.86 26.80
N ALA A 67 11.95 23.16 25.61
CA ALA A 67 13.31 22.78 25.23
C ALA A 67 14.36 23.40 26.18
N PRO A 68 15.43 22.69 26.57
CA PRO A 68 16.53 23.24 27.37
C PRO A 68 17.32 24.29 26.58
N CYS A 69 18.28 24.99 27.20
CA CYS A 69 19.16 25.91 26.46
C CYS A 69 19.84 25.16 25.29
N PRO A 70 19.75 25.66 24.04
CA PRO A 70 20.26 24.93 22.87
C PRO A 70 21.79 24.72 22.92
N HIS A 71 22.53 25.65 23.54
CA HIS A 71 23.96 25.51 23.74
C HIS A 71 24.30 24.45 24.78
N CYS A 72 23.62 24.47 25.93
CA CYS A 72 23.81 23.46 26.98
C CYS A 72 23.39 22.06 26.52
N GLU A 73 22.30 21.97 25.75
CA GLU A 73 21.83 20.71 25.17
C GLU A 73 22.84 20.14 24.17
N ARG A 74 23.40 21.00 23.31
CA ARG A 74 24.44 20.59 22.36
C ARG A 74 25.69 20.09 23.09
N GLU A 75 26.12 20.79 24.14
CA GLU A 75 27.26 20.36 24.96
C GLU A 75 26.98 19.04 25.67
N ALA A 76 25.78 18.87 26.24
CA ALA A 76 25.38 17.61 26.88
C ALA A 76 25.36 16.44 25.89
N LEU A 77 24.86 16.64 24.67
CA LEU A 77 24.87 15.62 23.61
C LEU A 77 26.29 15.29 23.17
N ARG A 78 27.15 16.31 23.01
CA ARG A 78 28.57 16.16 22.70
C ARG A 78 29.29 15.33 23.78
N GLN A 79 29.12 15.67 25.05
CA GLN A 79 29.70 14.93 26.16
C GLN A 79 29.24 13.47 26.20
N ARG A 80 27.93 13.23 26.03
CA ARG A 80 27.38 11.87 25.94
C ARG A 80 27.96 11.09 24.77
N PHE A 81 28.12 11.73 23.61
CA PHE A 81 28.70 11.10 22.43
C PHE A 81 30.16 10.70 22.65
N LEU A 82 30.98 11.61 23.21
CA LEU A 82 32.39 11.35 23.48
C LEU A 82 32.58 10.28 24.58
N ALA A 83 31.75 10.32 25.63
CA ALA A 83 31.75 9.29 26.67
C ALA A 83 31.37 7.92 26.10
N MET A 84 30.29 7.84 25.31
CA MET A 84 29.85 6.61 24.65
C MET A 84 30.91 6.06 23.70
N ALA A 85 31.58 6.92 22.93
CA ALA A 85 32.66 6.50 22.05
C ALA A 85 33.81 5.88 22.85
N THR A 86 34.21 6.52 23.95
CA THR A 86 35.26 6.04 24.85
C THR A 86 34.89 4.71 25.51
N GLU A 87 33.69 4.60 26.07
CA GLU A 87 33.18 3.39 26.74
C GLU A 87 33.17 2.18 25.80
N ARG A 88 32.82 2.39 24.53
CA ARG A 88 32.74 1.33 23.52
C ARG A 88 34.06 1.12 22.76
N GLY A 89 35.15 1.72 23.24
CA GLY A 89 36.48 1.60 22.65
C GLY A 89 36.57 2.12 21.22
N GLY A 90 35.83 3.17 20.89
CA GLY A 90 35.84 3.81 19.57
C GLY A 90 36.32 5.26 19.61
N ILE A 91 36.76 5.74 18.45
CA ILE A 91 37.27 7.09 18.25
C ILE A 91 36.47 7.74 17.13
N CYS A 92 36.07 9.00 17.33
CA CYS A 92 35.52 9.84 16.28
C CYS A 92 36.69 10.48 15.50
N LEU A 93 36.79 10.22 14.19
CA LEU A 93 37.90 10.72 13.37
C LEU A 93 37.77 12.21 13.04
N GLU A 94 36.60 12.79 13.21
CA GLU A 94 36.36 14.24 13.07
C GLU A 94 36.86 15.04 14.30
N GLY A 95 37.30 14.35 15.36
CA GLY A 95 37.77 14.96 16.61
C GLY A 95 36.65 15.44 17.54
N ASP A 96 35.44 15.69 17.02
CA ASP A 96 34.32 16.18 17.84
C ASP A 96 32.93 15.77 17.31
N TYR A 97 31.90 16.02 18.12
CA TYR A 97 30.49 15.82 17.80
C TYR A 97 29.89 17.02 17.06
N LEU A 98 29.70 16.88 15.75
CA LEU A 98 29.12 17.91 14.89
C LEU A 98 27.59 18.13 15.06
N GLY A 99 26.84 17.16 15.60
CA GLY A 99 25.39 17.26 15.82
C GLY A 99 24.59 15.98 15.51
N PRO A 100 23.30 15.89 15.88
CA PRO A 100 22.53 14.63 15.82
C PRO A 100 22.20 14.15 14.40
N GLU A 101 22.01 15.07 13.46
CA GLU A 101 21.71 14.78 12.06
C GLU A 101 22.96 14.69 11.17
N MET A 102 24.13 14.94 11.75
CA MET A 102 25.40 14.82 11.05
C MET A 102 25.88 13.37 11.07
N ARG A 103 26.56 12.96 10.00
CA ARG A 103 27.26 11.68 9.95
C ARG A 103 28.66 11.87 10.46
N HIS A 104 29.06 11.04 11.42
CA HIS A 104 30.40 10.99 11.98
C HIS A 104 31.14 9.78 11.46
N ARG A 105 32.40 9.98 11.10
CA ARG A 105 33.32 8.86 10.83
C ARG A 105 33.88 8.30 12.12
N MET A 106 33.53 7.06 12.42
CA MET A 106 33.91 6.35 13.65
C MET A 106 34.90 5.24 13.32
N ARG A 107 35.87 5.00 14.21
CA ARG A 107 36.76 3.84 14.19
C ARG A 107 36.63 3.07 15.51
N CYS A 108 36.44 1.75 15.48
CA CYS A 108 36.36 0.93 16.71
C CYS A 108 37.73 0.40 17.13
N GLN A 109 37.79 -0.24 18.30
CA GLN A 109 39.00 -0.88 18.85
C GLN A 109 39.62 -1.94 17.93
N HIS A 110 38.81 -2.56 17.06
CA HIS A 110 39.27 -3.55 16.08
C HIS A 110 39.73 -2.90 14.75
N GLY A 111 39.79 -1.57 14.67
CA GLY A 111 40.25 -0.84 13.49
C GLY A 111 39.21 -0.64 12.39
N HIS A 112 37.98 -1.11 12.57
CA HIS A 112 36.92 -0.92 11.57
C HIS A 112 36.45 0.53 11.55
N GLU A 113 36.42 1.12 10.35
CA GLU A 113 35.87 2.46 10.11
C GLU A 113 34.49 2.40 9.49
N TRP A 114 33.58 3.24 9.98
CA TRP A 114 32.25 3.39 9.39
C TRP A 114 31.72 4.81 9.56
N LEU A 115 30.71 5.14 8.75
CA LEU A 115 29.94 6.38 8.87
C LEU A 115 28.62 6.08 9.57
N ALA A 116 28.26 6.87 10.58
CA ALA A 116 26.97 6.74 11.25
C ALA A 116 26.42 8.10 11.67
N LEU A 117 25.08 8.23 11.71
CA LEU A 117 24.42 9.44 12.20
C LEU A 117 24.61 9.58 13.71
N GLY A 118 24.91 10.81 14.17
CA GLY A 118 25.09 11.13 15.58
C GLY A 118 23.94 10.62 16.48
N ARG A 119 22.68 10.82 16.06
CA ARG A 119 21.52 10.30 16.79
C ARG A 119 21.51 8.77 16.90
N LYS A 120 21.89 8.06 15.83
CA LYS A 120 21.87 6.58 15.78
C LYS A 120 22.95 5.97 16.66
N LEU A 121 24.10 6.64 16.75
CA LEU A 121 25.16 6.28 17.68
C LEU A 121 24.70 6.44 19.14
N LEU A 122 24.03 7.55 19.45
CA LEU A 122 23.45 7.79 20.78
C LEU A 122 22.28 6.84 21.13
N GLU A 123 21.51 6.37 20.14
CA GLU A 123 20.49 5.32 20.29
C GLU A 123 21.09 3.91 20.49
N GLY A 124 22.41 3.77 20.34
CA GLY A 124 23.14 2.53 20.63
C GLY A 124 23.61 1.74 19.41
N SER A 125 23.39 2.22 18.19
CA SER A 125 24.00 1.61 16.99
C SER A 125 25.52 1.75 17.03
N TRP A 126 26.25 0.71 16.62
CA TRP A 126 27.72 0.68 16.67
C TRP A 126 28.33 -0.03 15.47
N CYS A 127 29.60 -0.43 15.56
CA CYS A 127 30.33 -1.13 14.51
C CYS A 127 29.61 -2.40 14.05
N HIS A 128 29.05 -2.35 12.84
CA HIS A 128 28.32 -3.47 12.24
C HIS A 128 29.24 -4.65 11.94
N THR A 129 30.53 -4.41 11.69
CA THR A 129 31.50 -5.47 11.39
C THR A 129 31.77 -6.30 12.64
N CYS A 130 32.07 -5.66 13.78
CA CYS A 130 32.25 -6.37 15.06
C CYS A 130 30.97 -7.09 15.51
N ALA A 131 29.80 -6.47 15.31
CA ALA A 131 28.53 -7.13 15.60
C ALA A 131 28.34 -8.40 14.74
N ARG A 132 28.64 -8.32 13.45
CA ARG A 132 28.56 -9.46 12.52
C ARG A 132 29.58 -10.55 12.86
N GLU A 133 30.81 -10.18 13.20
CA GLU A 133 31.85 -11.11 13.63
C GLU A 133 31.43 -11.86 14.89
N THR A 134 30.83 -11.18 15.87
CA THR A 134 30.32 -11.79 17.09
C THR A 134 29.19 -12.78 16.80
N ILE A 135 28.24 -12.41 15.92
CA ILE A 135 27.17 -13.31 15.47
C ILE A 135 27.75 -14.54 14.76
N ASN A 136 28.74 -14.33 13.89
CA ASN A 136 29.42 -15.42 13.19
C ASN A 136 30.19 -16.33 14.16
N ALA A 137 30.89 -15.76 15.14
CA ALA A 137 31.62 -16.50 16.15
C ALA A 137 30.67 -17.35 17.02
N LYS A 138 29.55 -16.77 17.48
CA LYS A 138 28.49 -17.53 18.19
C LYS A 138 27.92 -18.65 17.33
N THR A 139 27.70 -18.39 16.03
CA THR A 139 27.21 -19.41 15.08
C THR A 139 28.23 -20.53 14.87
N ARG A 140 29.52 -20.21 14.80
CA ARG A 140 30.63 -21.19 14.68
C ARG A 140 30.81 -22.00 15.97
N ALA A 141 30.73 -21.35 17.14
CA ALA A 141 30.86 -21.99 18.45
C ALA A 141 29.71 -22.96 18.74
N ARG A 142 28.49 -22.66 18.26
CA ARG A 142 27.35 -23.60 18.30
C ARG A 142 27.47 -24.74 17.27
N GLY A 143 28.58 -24.80 16.52
CA GLY A 143 28.91 -25.72 15.43
C GLY A 143 27.85 -26.77 15.17
N LYS A 144 27.04 -26.57 14.14
CA LYS A 144 26.10 -27.59 13.66
C LYS A 144 26.89 -28.86 13.38
N ARG A 145 26.55 -29.95 14.06
CA ARG A 145 27.26 -31.22 13.97
C ARG A 145 26.51 -32.15 13.02
N LEU A 146 27.18 -33.21 12.59
CA LEU A 146 26.53 -34.27 11.83
C LEU A 146 25.36 -34.85 12.65
N GLU A 147 25.55 -34.97 13.96
CA GLU A 147 24.53 -35.43 14.90
C GLU A 147 23.24 -34.60 14.86
N ASP A 148 23.32 -33.27 14.69
CA ASP A 148 22.12 -32.42 14.60
C ASP A 148 21.31 -32.75 13.34
N LEU A 149 22.02 -32.98 12.23
CA LEU A 149 21.41 -33.31 10.95
C LEU A 149 20.79 -34.71 10.98
N GLN A 150 21.50 -35.67 11.57
CA GLN A 150 21.02 -37.05 11.76
C GLN A 150 19.83 -37.10 12.71
N ALA A 151 19.86 -36.37 13.83
CA ALA A 151 18.75 -36.28 14.77
C ALA A 151 17.50 -35.68 14.11
N LYS A 152 17.67 -34.61 13.30
CA LYS A 152 16.56 -34.01 12.54
C LYS A 152 16.00 -34.96 11.50
N ALA A 153 16.85 -35.75 10.86
CA ALA A 153 16.42 -36.78 9.93
C ALA A 153 15.59 -37.87 10.63
N ALA A 154 16.08 -38.36 11.77
CA ALA A 154 15.41 -39.37 12.59
C ALA A 154 14.05 -38.89 13.11
N GLU A 155 13.94 -37.63 13.56
CA GLU A 155 12.67 -37.00 13.97
C GLU A 155 11.60 -37.06 12.86
N ARG A 156 12.02 -36.96 11.59
CA ARG A 156 11.13 -37.03 10.42
C ARG A 156 10.96 -38.43 9.85
N GLY A 157 11.37 -39.45 10.61
CA GLY A 157 11.29 -40.86 10.22
C GLY A 157 12.20 -41.24 9.06
N GLY A 158 13.25 -40.46 8.79
CA GLY A 158 14.24 -40.77 7.76
C GLY A 158 15.65 -40.80 8.29
N GLN A 159 16.62 -40.85 7.39
CA GLN A 159 18.04 -40.98 7.71
C GLN A 159 18.86 -40.02 6.84
N CYS A 160 19.91 -39.47 7.45
CA CYS A 160 20.96 -38.75 6.74
C CYS A 160 22.12 -39.75 6.51
N LEU A 161 22.48 -39.98 5.24
CA LEU A 161 23.50 -40.97 4.85
C LEU A 161 24.93 -40.40 4.87
N ALA A 162 25.09 -39.10 5.17
CA ALA A 162 26.40 -38.49 5.29
C ALA A 162 27.19 -39.08 6.48
N SER A 163 28.47 -39.38 6.24
CA SER A 163 29.42 -39.85 7.25
C SER A 163 30.18 -38.72 7.95
N GLU A 164 30.16 -37.51 7.40
CA GLU A 164 30.83 -36.34 7.98
C GLU A 164 30.06 -35.04 7.68
N TYR A 165 30.16 -34.06 8.59
CA TYR A 165 29.52 -32.75 8.39
C TYR A 165 30.42 -31.81 7.59
N ARG A 166 30.20 -31.76 6.27
CA ARG A 166 30.91 -30.86 5.34
C ARG A 166 30.45 -29.39 5.40
N GLY A 167 29.69 -28.99 6.42
CA GLY A 167 29.22 -27.62 6.61
C GLY A 167 27.75 -27.38 6.23
N ALA A 168 27.24 -26.20 6.61
CA ALA A 168 25.82 -25.86 6.53
C ALA A 168 25.27 -25.71 5.10
N ARG A 169 26.13 -25.40 4.13
CA ARG A 169 25.78 -25.30 2.70
C ARG A 169 26.17 -26.53 1.91
N ALA A 170 26.87 -27.50 2.52
CA ALA A 170 27.17 -28.74 1.84
C ALA A 170 25.90 -29.55 1.65
N HIS A 171 25.82 -30.21 0.50
CA HIS A 171 24.76 -31.15 0.19
C HIS A 171 25.03 -32.48 0.89
N HIS A 172 24.02 -32.97 1.60
CA HIS A 172 24.01 -34.26 2.27
C HIS A 172 22.94 -35.12 1.64
N GLU A 173 23.20 -36.42 1.50
CA GLU A 173 22.22 -37.39 1.00
C GLU A 173 21.27 -37.80 2.13
N LEU A 174 19.96 -37.75 1.86
CA LEU A 174 18.91 -38.11 2.81
C LEU A 174 17.96 -39.13 2.20
N ILE A 175 17.40 -39.98 3.06
CA ILE A 175 16.32 -40.92 2.72
C ILE A 175 15.17 -40.74 3.72
N CYS A 176 13.92 -40.68 3.26
CA CYS A 176 12.76 -40.57 4.15
C CYS A 176 12.17 -41.95 4.49
N ALA A 177 11.20 -42.00 5.42
CA ALA A 177 10.44 -43.22 5.76
C ALA A 177 9.88 -43.97 4.55
N GLN A 178 9.44 -43.24 3.52
CA GLN A 178 8.89 -43.80 2.28
C GLN A 178 9.96 -44.22 1.26
N GLY A 179 11.24 -44.27 1.66
CA GLY A 179 12.36 -44.70 0.81
C GLY A 179 12.83 -43.68 -0.25
N HIS A 180 12.21 -42.51 -0.37
CA HIS A 180 12.67 -41.49 -1.30
C HIS A 180 14.05 -40.95 -0.91
N ARG A 181 15.00 -40.96 -1.85
CA ARG A 181 16.34 -40.40 -1.70
C ARG A 181 16.44 -39.02 -2.36
N TRP A 182 17.11 -38.07 -1.71
CA TRP A 182 17.40 -36.75 -2.27
C TRP A 182 18.63 -36.10 -1.64
N MET A 183 19.16 -35.08 -2.31
CA MET A 183 20.23 -34.23 -1.79
C MET A 183 19.65 -32.91 -1.27
N SER A 184 20.07 -32.45 -0.09
CA SER A 184 19.70 -31.13 0.44
C SER A 184 20.83 -30.53 1.28
N THR A 185 20.83 -29.22 1.46
CA THR A 185 21.83 -28.58 2.32
C THR A 185 21.50 -28.82 3.79
N GLY A 186 22.54 -28.99 4.63
CA GLY A 186 22.32 -29.22 6.06
C GLY A 186 21.49 -28.11 6.74
N ASN A 187 21.62 -26.86 6.28
CA ASN A 187 20.84 -25.74 6.80
C ASN A 187 19.34 -25.81 6.46
N GLU A 188 18.96 -26.32 5.28
CA GLU A 188 17.55 -26.46 4.88
C GLU A 188 16.85 -27.52 5.74
N ILE A 189 17.51 -28.65 5.94
CA ILE A 189 17.00 -29.73 6.78
C ILE A 189 16.82 -29.27 8.23
N LEU A 190 17.83 -28.60 8.78
CA LEU A 190 17.77 -28.05 10.15
C LEU A 190 16.69 -26.96 10.31
N ARG A 191 16.31 -26.26 9.22
CA ARG A 191 15.18 -25.31 9.21
C ARG A 191 13.81 -25.99 9.06
N GLY A 192 13.77 -27.29 8.78
CA GLY A 192 12.55 -28.08 8.73
C GLY A 192 12.07 -28.47 7.33
N THR A 193 12.82 -28.10 6.27
CA THR A 193 12.59 -28.64 4.92
C THR A 193 12.89 -30.13 4.91
N TRP A 194 12.07 -30.92 4.21
CA TRP A 194 12.21 -32.38 4.18
C TRP A 194 11.95 -32.96 2.78
N CYS A 195 11.46 -34.19 2.70
CA CYS A 195 11.16 -34.89 1.45
C CYS A 195 10.06 -34.18 0.64
N ARG A 196 10.47 -33.57 -0.48
CA ARG A 196 9.56 -32.91 -1.43
C ARG A 196 8.50 -33.86 -1.99
N ARG A 197 8.88 -35.10 -2.28
CA ARG A 197 7.98 -36.13 -2.82
C ARG A 197 6.87 -36.49 -1.83
N CYS A 198 7.20 -36.70 -0.56
CA CYS A 198 6.20 -36.93 0.48
C CYS A 198 5.31 -35.70 0.70
N ALA A 199 5.88 -34.49 0.65
CA ALA A 199 5.10 -33.26 0.74
C ALA A 199 4.10 -33.12 -0.43
N ASP A 200 4.55 -33.39 -1.66
CA ASP A 200 3.69 -33.35 -2.84
C ASP A 200 2.62 -34.45 -2.82
N GLN A 201 2.94 -35.65 -2.33
CA GLN A 201 1.96 -36.72 -2.11
C GLN A 201 0.92 -36.33 -1.06
N ALA A 202 1.32 -35.75 0.06
CA ALA A 202 0.39 -35.28 1.09
C ALA A 202 -0.50 -34.13 0.58
N ILE A 203 0.07 -33.23 -0.25
CA ILE A 203 -0.69 -32.17 -0.93
C ILE A 203 -1.68 -32.78 -1.93
N ALA A 204 -1.24 -33.76 -2.74
CA ALA A 204 -2.10 -34.45 -3.69
C ALA A 204 -3.25 -35.19 -2.98
N ALA A 205 -2.95 -35.92 -1.90
CA ALA A 205 -3.95 -36.58 -1.05
C ALA A 205 -4.97 -35.59 -0.48
N ARG A 206 -4.52 -34.42 0.00
CA ARG A 206 -5.41 -33.33 0.45
C ARG A 206 -6.23 -32.70 -0.68
N MET A 207 -5.75 -32.78 -1.92
CA MET A 207 -6.43 -32.24 -3.11
C MET A 207 -7.38 -33.25 -3.77
N LEU A 208 -7.36 -34.52 -3.37
CA LEU A 208 -8.40 -35.48 -3.73
C LEU A 208 -9.64 -35.18 -2.86
N ASP A 209 -10.65 -34.57 -3.47
CA ASP A 209 -11.99 -34.45 -2.88
C ASP A 209 -12.52 -35.86 -2.50
N PRO A 210 -13.03 -36.08 -1.27
CA PRO A 210 -13.63 -37.36 -0.89
C PRO A 210 -14.79 -37.80 -1.79
N GLY A 211 -15.52 -36.85 -2.39
CA GLY A 211 -16.59 -37.12 -3.36
C GLY A 211 -16.09 -37.27 -4.79
N GLY A 212 -14.81 -37.05 -5.06
CA GLY A 212 -14.16 -37.34 -6.33
C GLY A 212 -14.84 -36.71 -7.55
N LEU A 213 -15.12 -37.54 -8.55
CA LEU A 213 -15.85 -37.12 -9.76
C LEU A 213 -17.34 -36.84 -9.47
N ALA A 214 -17.93 -37.50 -8.47
CA ALA A 214 -19.34 -37.33 -8.12
C ALA A 214 -19.65 -35.88 -7.71
N SER A 215 -18.74 -35.23 -6.96
CA SER A 215 -18.85 -33.80 -6.62
C SER A 215 -18.86 -32.90 -7.85
N ILE A 216 -18.04 -33.22 -8.86
CA ILE A 216 -17.96 -32.47 -10.13
C ILE A 216 -19.22 -32.71 -10.97
N GLN A 217 -19.71 -33.95 -11.02
CA GLN A 217 -20.95 -34.32 -11.71
C GLN A 217 -22.18 -33.66 -11.07
N GLU A 218 -22.25 -33.60 -9.75
CA GLU A 218 -23.34 -32.93 -9.04
C GLU A 218 -23.31 -31.42 -9.26
N ALA A 219 -22.12 -30.80 -9.22
CA ALA A 219 -21.96 -29.39 -9.56
C ALA A 219 -22.41 -29.09 -11.00
N ALA A 220 -22.12 -29.99 -11.94
CA ALA A 220 -22.62 -29.90 -13.31
C ALA A 220 -24.14 -29.98 -13.39
N ARG A 221 -24.74 -30.97 -12.70
CA ARG A 221 -26.18 -31.19 -12.64
C ARG A 221 -26.92 -29.98 -12.05
N SER A 222 -26.39 -29.40 -10.98
CA SER A 222 -26.94 -28.20 -10.33
C SER A 222 -27.01 -26.97 -11.26
N LYS A 223 -26.23 -26.96 -12.35
CA LYS A 223 -26.20 -25.90 -13.36
C LYS A 223 -26.92 -26.27 -14.65
N GLY A 224 -27.76 -27.31 -14.63
CA GLY A 224 -28.51 -27.77 -15.79
C GLY A 224 -27.61 -28.38 -16.87
N GLY A 225 -26.60 -29.16 -16.50
CA GLY A 225 -25.88 -29.93 -17.49
C GLY A 225 -25.12 -31.11 -16.90
N GLU A 226 -24.18 -31.64 -17.68
CA GLU A 226 -23.55 -32.92 -17.40
C GLU A 226 -22.04 -32.87 -17.58
N CYS A 227 -21.34 -33.67 -16.79
CA CYS A 227 -19.93 -34.00 -17.01
C CYS A 227 -19.87 -35.27 -17.87
N LEU A 228 -19.14 -35.21 -18.99
CA LEU A 228 -19.05 -36.27 -19.99
C LEU A 228 -17.88 -37.24 -19.76
N ASP A 229 -17.06 -36.98 -18.75
CA ASP A 229 -15.95 -37.87 -18.38
C ASP A 229 -16.34 -38.70 -17.15
N GLU A 230 -15.87 -39.95 -17.11
CA GLU A 230 -16.21 -40.98 -16.11
C GLU A 230 -15.08 -41.26 -15.11
N GLU A 231 -13.87 -40.75 -15.37
CA GLU A 231 -12.68 -40.98 -14.54
C GLU A 231 -12.28 -39.74 -13.73
N TYR A 232 -12.01 -39.93 -12.43
CA TYR A 232 -11.56 -38.84 -11.56
C TYR A 232 -10.04 -38.63 -11.60
N LEU A 233 -9.57 -37.69 -12.41
CA LEU A 233 -8.16 -37.30 -12.51
C LEU A 233 -7.72 -36.20 -11.51
N GLY A 234 -8.56 -35.87 -10.52
CA GLY A 234 -8.30 -34.81 -9.53
C GLY A 234 -8.83 -33.42 -9.90
N GLN A 235 -9.07 -32.56 -8.91
CA GLN A 235 -9.76 -31.26 -9.09
C GLN A 235 -9.10 -30.29 -10.09
N LYS A 236 -7.77 -30.40 -10.33
CA LYS A 236 -7.07 -29.56 -11.31
C LYS A 236 -7.09 -30.11 -12.73
N ALA A 237 -7.49 -31.37 -12.92
CA ALA A 237 -7.65 -31.97 -14.23
C ALA A 237 -8.78 -31.29 -15.01
N ARG A 238 -8.73 -31.44 -16.33
CA ARG A 238 -9.72 -30.87 -17.25
C ARG A 238 -10.72 -31.94 -17.62
N TYR A 239 -12.00 -31.64 -17.40
CA TYR A 239 -13.12 -32.49 -17.73
C TYR A 239 -13.96 -31.86 -18.84
N ARG A 240 -14.64 -32.70 -19.63
CA ARG A 240 -15.62 -32.31 -20.64
C ARG A 240 -16.98 -32.12 -19.99
N PHE A 241 -17.63 -31.00 -20.31
CA PHE A 241 -18.97 -30.66 -19.84
C PHE A 241 -19.89 -30.34 -21.00
N ARG A 242 -21.18 -30.57 -20.81
CA ARG A 242 -22.26 -30.13 -21.70
C ARG A 242 -23.32 -29.39 -20.89
N CYS A 243 -23.74 -28.20 -21.34
CA CYS A 243 -24.86 -27.47 -20.72
C CYS A 243 -26.19 -27.81 -21.40
N GLU A 244 -27.30 -27.40 -20.79
CA GLU A 244 -28.66 -27.50 -21.34
C GLU A 244 -28.79 -26.96 -22.76
N ALA A 245 -28.20 -25.79 -23.04
CA ALA A 245 -28.18 -25.20 -24.38
C ALA A 245 -27.31 -25.96 -25.41
N GLY A 246 -26.76 -27.13 -25.05
CA GLY A 246 -25.99 -28.00 -25.95
C GLY A 246 -24.52 -27.63 -26.14
N HIS A 247 -24.01 -26.58 -25.48
CA HIS A 247 -22.60 -26.22 -25.58
C HIS A 247 -21.71 -27.26 -24.89
N VAL A 248 -20.68 -27.73 -25.60
CA VAL A 248 -19.66 -28.64 -25.06
C VAL A 248 -18.33 -27.91 -24.87
N TRP A 249 -17.71 -28.04 -23.71
CA TRP A 249 -16.41 -27.41 -23.43
C TRP A 249 -15.55 -28.22 -22.45
N LYS A 250 -14.25 -27.91 -22.39
CA LYS A 250 -13.31 -28.47 -21.40
C LYS A 250 -12.98 -27.44 -20.32
N ALA A 251 -13.18 -27.75 -19.04
CA ALA A 251 -12.84 -26.88 -17.91
C ALA A 251 -12.19 -27.66 -16.75
N ARG A 252 -11.52 -26.97 -15.82
CA ARG A 252 -10.96 -27.63 -14.63
C ARG A 252 -12.05 -27.95 -13.61
N GLY A 253 -12.00 -29.13 -12.98
CA GLY A 253 -12.99 -29.55 -11.97
C GLY A 253 -13.22 -28.50 -10.87
N LEU A 254 -12.13 -27.95 -10.31
CA LEU A 254 -12.16 -26.89 -9.31
C LEU A 254 -12.92 -25.63 -9.76
N GLN A 255 -12.92 -25.30 -11.05
CA GLN A 255 -13.64 -24.12 -11.55
C GLN A 255 -15.14 -24.35 -11.59
N ILE A 256 -15.57 -25.57 -11.90
CA ILE A 256 -16.98 -25.98 -11.88
C ILE A 256 -17.48 -26.03 -10.44
N LEU A 257 -16.71 -26.65 -9.54
CA LEU A 257 -16.98 -26.63 -8.09
C LEU A 257 -17.04 -25.20 -7.53
N GLY A 258 -16.22 -24.29 -8.06
CA GLY A 258 -16.25 -22.86 -7.73
C GLY A 258 -17.37 -22.06 -8.41
N GLY A 259 -18.32 -22.72 -9.09
CA GLY A 259 -19.53 -22.09 -9.64
C GLY A 259 -19.41 -21.49 -11.04
N ARG A 260 -18.23 -21.58 -11.70
CA ARG A 260 -18.12 -21.21 -13.13
C ARG A 260 -18.73 -22.32 -13.97
N TRP A 261 -19.51 -21.96 -14.98
CA TRP A 261 -20.22 -22.94 -15.81
C TRP A 261 -19.94 -22.76 -17.31
N CYS A 262 -20.98 -22.44 -18.10
CA CYS A 262 -20.87 -22.25 -19.54
C CYS A 262 -20.60 -20.78 -19.89
N VAL A 263 -19.37 -20.49 -20.36
CA VAL A 263 -18.98 -19.14 -20.78
C VAL A 263 -19.81 -18.67 -21.98
N ARG A 264 -20.19 -19.58 -22.88
CA ARG A 264 -21.06 -19.25 -24.02
C ARG A 264 -22.43 -18.77 -23.55
N CYS A 265 -23.11 -19.53 -22.69
CA CYS A 265 -24.38 -19.10 -22.13
C CYS A 265 -24.28 -17.78 -21.36
N PHE A 266 -23.17 -17.57 -20.62
CA PHE A 266 -22.92 -16.31 -19.94
C PHE A 266 -22.73 -15.12 -20.90
N VAL A 267 -22.02 -15.33 -22.02
CA VAL A 267 -21.86 -14.29 -23.03
C VAL A 267 -23.17 -14.04 -23.76
N ASP A 268 -23.93 -15.09 -24.08
CA ASP A 268 -25.21 -14.99 -24.77
C ASP A 268 -26.24 -14.25 -23.90
N SER A 269 -26.27 -14.49 -22.59
CA SER A 269 -27.12 -13.73 -21.66
C SER A 269 -26.70 -12.26 -21.49
N GLN A 270 -25.48 -11.90 -21.89
CA GLN A 270 -24.97 -10.53 -21.87
C GLN A 270 -25.10 -9.81 -23.22
N ARG A 271 -25.56 -10.47 -24.28
CA ARG A 271 -25.80 -9.81 -25.57
C ARG A 271 -27.03 -8.92 -25.45
N LEU A 272 -26.81 -7.62 -25.25
CA LEU A 272 -27.84 -6.60 -25.46
C LEU A 272 -28.33 -6.70 -26.92
N GLY A 273 -29.62 -6.84 -27.15
CA GLY A 273 -30.20 -6.89 -28.51
C GLY A 273 -30.40 -5.50 -29.12
N ILE A 274 -30.79 -5.46 -30.40
CA ILE A 274 -31.19 -4.19 -31.03
C ILE A 274 -32.41 -3.57 -30.33
N ASP A 275 -33.32 -4.41 -29.81
CA ASP A 275 -34.50 -3.99 -29.05
C ASP A 275 -34.13 -3.19 -27.80
N ALA A 276 -33.05 -3.60 -27.10
CA ALA A 276 -32.54 -2.87 -25.95
C ALA A 276 -31.98 -1.49 -26.34
N MET A 277 -31.39 -1.36 -27.54
CA MET A 277 -30.92 -0.07 -28.07
C MET A 277 -32.09 0.82 -28.49
N GLN A 278 -33.15 0.24 -29.06
CA GLN A 278 -34.36 0.96 -29.43
C GLN A 278 -35.11 1.49 -28.19
N ALA A 279 -35.25 0.67 -27.14
CA ALA A 279 -35.82 1.09 -25.87
C ALA A 279 -35.01 2.24 -25.22
N LEU A 280 -33.68 2.12 -25.21
CA LEU A 280 -32.78 3.18 -24.71
C LEU A 280 -32.94 4.50 -25.49
N ALA A 281 -33.15 4.43 -26.80
CA ALA A 281 -33.38 5.62 -27.59
C ALA A 281 -34.70 6.31 -27.25
N GLN A 282 -35.77 5.51 -27.07
CA GLN A 282 -37.09 6.01 -26.69
C GLN A 282 -37.08 6.67 -25.32
N GLU A 283 -36.37 6.09 -24.34
CA GLU A 283 -36.22 6.67 -23.00
C GLU A 283 -35.60 8.08 -23.05
N ARG A 284 -34.70 8.33 -24.01
CA ARG A 284 -34.06 9.64 -24.24
C ARG A 284 -34.82 10.55 -25.21
N GLY A 285 -36.06 10.22 -25.52
CA GLY A 285 -36.94 10.98 -26.42
C GLY A 285 -36.52 10.92 -27.88
N GLY A 286 -35.72 9.94 -28.28
CA GLY A 286 -35.27 9.74 -29.66
C GLY A 286 -35.61 8.36 -30.21
N ARG A 287 -34.98 8.01 -31.33
CA ARG A 287 -35.15 6.72 -32.03
C ARG A 287 -33.80 6.13 -32.40
N CYS A 288 -33.66 4.82 -32.28
CA CYS A 288 -32.56 4.09 -32.93
C CYS A 288 -33.07 3.69 -34.32
N LEU A 289 -32.42 4.18 -35.38
CA LEU A 289 -32.80 3.90 -36.77
C LEU A 289 -32.12 2.64 -37.32
N SER A 290 -31.13 2.09 -36.61
CA SER A 290 -30.49 0.84 -37.01
C SER A 290 -31.36 -0.37 -36.70
N GLU A 291 -31.36 -1.34 -37.62
CA GLU A 291 -32.08 -2.62 -37.48
C GLU A 291 -31.21 -3.73 -36.90
N GLN A 292 -29.88 -3.55 -36.86
CA GLN A 292 -28.93 -4.58 -36.43
C GLN A 292 -27.96 -4.05 -35.37
N TYR A 293 -27.77 -4.81 -34.30
CA TYR A 293 -26.75 -4.55 -33.28
C TYR A 293 -25.68 -5.64 -33.30
N LYS A 294 -24.43 -5.24 -33.57
CA LYS A 294 -23.28 -6.16 -33.62
C LYS A 294 -22.54 -6.25 -32.29
N ASN A 295 -22.23 -5.11 -31.67
CA ASN A 295 -21.59 -5.00 -30.36
C ASN A 295 -21.60 -3.54 -29.87
N ILE A 296 -21.18 -3.32 -28.61
CA ILE A 296 -21.24 -2.02 -27.93
C ILE A 296 -20.34 -0.93 -28.55
N ARG A 297 -19.37 -1.32 -29.41
CA ARG A 297 -18.44 -0.42 -30.10
C ARG A 297 -18.84 -0.14 -31.55
N SER A 298 -19.80 -0.89 -32.08
CA SER A 298 -20.30 -0.71 -33.44
C SER A 298 -21.22 0.49 -33.49
N LYS A 299 -21.03 1.37 -34.47
CA LYS A 299 -21.88 2.55 -34.62
C LYS A 299 -23.30 2.12 -34.97
N LEU A 300 -24.27 2.70 -34.26
CA LEU A 300 -25.68 2.70 -34.64
C LEU A 300 -26.07 4.12 -35.04
N THR A 301 -27.10 4.23 -35.86
CA THR A 301 -27.69 5.49 -36.30
C THR A 301 -28.82 5.86 -35.35
N TRP A 302 -28.71 7.02 -34.73
CA TRP A 302 -29.64 7.55 -33.74
C TRP A 302 -30.31 8.80 -34.26
N GLU A 303 -31.53 9.03 -33.82
CA GLU A 303 -32.30 10.25 -34.03
C GLU A 303 -32.74 10.81 -32.67
N CYS A 304 -32.62 12.12 -32.45
CA CYS A 304 -33.03 12.74 -31.18
C CYS A 304 -34.42 13.38 -31.31
N HIS A 305 -34.98 13.82 -30.17
CA HIS A 305 -36.27 14.52 -30.13
C HIS A 305 -36.36 15.79 -31.02
N ARG A 306 -35.22 16.38 -31.42
CA ARG A 306 -35.18 17.53 -32.34
C ARG A 306 -35.07 17.13 -33.81
N GLY A 307 -35.00 15.84 -34.14
CA GLY A 307 -34.84 15.34 -35.51
C GLY A 307 -33.41 15.28 -36.05
N HIS A 308 -32.38 15.51 -35.21
CA HIS A 308 -30.98 15.30 -35.66
C HIS A 308 -30.68 13.81 -35.75
N VAL A 309 -30.09 13.40 -36.87
CA VAL A 309 -29.61 12.04 -37.10
C VAL A 309 -28.08 12.02 -37.01
N TRP A 310 -27.52 11.07 -36.25
CA TRP A 310 -26.07 10.89 -36.13
C TRP A 310 -25.68 9.44 -35.85
N ASP A 311 -24.45 9.08 -36.18
CA ASP A 311 -23.88 7.77 -35.89
C ASP A 311 -23.06 7.80 -34.60
N ALA A 312 -23.38 6.93 -33.65
CA ALA A 312 -22.63 6.77 -32.41
C ALA A 312 -22.64 5.33 -31.91
N PRO A 313 -21.55 4.85 -31.29
CA PRO A 313 -21.54 3.53 -30.66
C PRO A 313 -22.33 3.54 -29.34
N PRO A 314 -23.03 2.43 -28.99
CA PRO A 314 -23.80 2.34 -27.76
C PRO A 314 -23.04 2.62 -26.47
N ASN A 315 -21.74 2.29 -26.39
CA ASN A 315 -20.92 2.61 -25.21
C ASN A 315 -20.87 4.13 -24.92
N SER A 316 -20.89 4.96 -25.96
CA SER A 316 -20.93 6.42 -25.83
C SER A 316 -22.28 6.89 -25.31
N ILE A 317 -23.36 6.22 -25.72
CA ILE A 317 -24.72 6.51 -25.25
C ILE A 317 -24.86 6.14 -23.77
N PHE A 318 -24.38 4.94 -23.39
CA PHE A 318 -24.33 4.50 -21.99
C PHE A 318 -23.47 5.43 -21.10
N ALA A 319 -22.40 6.01 -21.65
CA ALA A 319 -21.58 7.01 -20.95
C ALA A 319 -22.27 8.38 -20.76
N GLY A 320 -23.49 8.56 -21.25
CA GLY A 320 -24.29 9.77 -21.07
C GLY A 320 -24.22 10.76 -22.23
N HIS A 321 -23.48 10.46 -23.30
CA HIS A 321 -23.52 11.30 -24.50
C HIS A 321 -24.78 11.00 -25.32
N TRP A 322 -25.35 12.03 -25.94
CA TRP A 322 -26.57 11.90 -26.75
C TRP A 322 -26.39 12.56 -28.12
N CYS A 323 -27.08 13.66 -28.40
CA CYS A 323 -27.00 14.35 -29.67
C CYS A 323 -25.95 15.48 -29.64
N PRO A 324 -24.90 15.42 -30.50
CA PRO A 324 -23.88 16.46 -30.58
C PRO A 324 -24.46 17.83 -30.98
N SER A 325 -25.41 17.85 -31.91
CA SER A 325 -26.07 19.09 -32.37
C SER A 325 -26.87 19.75 -31.25
N CYS A 326 -27.64 18.97 -30.47
CA CYS A 326 -28.33 19.48 -29.29
C CYS A 326 -27.34 20.03 -28.26
N ALA A 327 -26.26 19.29 -27.96
CA ALA A 327 -25.25 19.73 -27.01
C ALA A 327 -24.54 21.03 -27.44
N ILE A 328 -24.41 21.28 -28.75
CA ILE A 328 -23.90 22.54 -29.28
C ILE A 328 -24.96 23.65 -29.14
N LEU A 329 -26.21 23.38 -29.54
CA LEU A 329 -27.32 24.34 -29.42
C LEU A 329 -27.52 24.83 -27.98
N ASP A 330 -27.33 23.96 -26.99
CA ASP A 330 -27.44 24.30 -25.57
C ASP A 330 -26.29 25.19 -25.08
N ARG A 331 -25.16 25.21 -25.80
CA ARG A 331 -23.96 26.03 -25.46
C ARG A 331 -23.88 27.35 -26.22
N ILE A 332 -24.65 27.54 -27.29
CA ILE A 332 -24.62 28.79 -28.07
C ILE A 332 -25.21 29.93 -27.23
N ARG A 333 -24.35 30.90 -26.87
CA ARG A 333 -24.75 32.14 -26.17
C ARG A 333 -25.63 33.02 -27.05
N ALA A 334 -26.52 33.80 -26.45
CA ALA A 334 -27.47 34.69 -27.15
C ALA A 334 -26.83 35.59 -28.22
N LYS A 335 -25.63 36.13 -27.96
CA LYS A 335 -24.90 36.98 -28.92
C LYS A 335 -24.47 36.29 -30.23
N ASN A 336 -24.54 34.96 -30.31
CA ASN A 336 -24.15 34.17 -31.48
C ASN A 336 -25.35 33.46 -32.11
N GLN A 337 -26.56 34.02 -32.00
CA GLN A 337 -27.81 33.41 -32.44
C GLN A 337 -27.82 33.03 -33.93
N HIS A 338 -27.16 33.81 -34.80
CA HIS A 338 -27.03 33.50 -36.24
C HIS A 338 -26.34 32.14 -36.51
N LYS A 339 -25.52 31.62 -35.59
CA LYS A 339 -24.88 30.30 -35.74
C LYS A 339 -25.81 29.14 -35.39
N ARG A 340 -26.99 29.40 -34.80
CA ARG A 340 -27.95 28.35 -34.38
C ARG A 340 -28.60 27.69 -35.58
N GLU A 341 -28.90 28.44 -36.63
CA GLU A 341 -29.58 27.96 -37.85
C GLU A 341 -28.85 26.76 -38.47
N ARG A 342 -27.52 26.70 -38.37
CA ARG A 342 -26.70 25.58 -38.86
C ARG A 342 -26.97 24.25 -38.15
N TYR A 343 -27.41 24.30 -36.90
CA TYR A 343 -27.57 23.12 -36.04
C TYR A 343 -29.03 22.86 -35.69
N GLU A 344 -29.99 23.58 -36.27
CA GLU A 344 -31.41 23.28 -36.14
C GLU A 344 -31.82 22.26 -37.20
N ALA A 345 -32.40 21.13 -36.80
CA ALA A 345 -32.89 20.15 -37.75
C ALA A 345 -34.06 20.73 -38.57
N THR A 346 -34.01 20.55 -39.89
CA THR A 346 -35.03 20.99 -40.84
C THR A 346 -36.32 20.16 -40.83
N ARG A 347 -36.42 19.13 -39.98
CA ARG A 347 -37.63 18.32 -39.79
C ARG A 347 -37.93 18.13 -38.31
N LYS A 348 -39.02 18.71 -37.82
CA LYS A 348 -39.56 18.47 -36.47
C LYS A 348 -40.35 17.17 -36.48
N LEU A 349 -40.23 16.38 -35.42
CA LEU A 349 -41.11 15.24 -35.18
C LEU A 349 -42.53 15.74 -34.92
N ASP A 350 -43.52 15.17 -35.61
CA ASP A 350 -44.90 15.22 -35.16
C ASP A 350 -44.98 14.44 -33.84
N THR A 351 -45.16 15.17 -32.74
CA THR A 351 -45.22 14.60 -31.39
C THR A 351 -46.42 13.65 -31.29
N VAL A 352 -46.15 12.36 -31.10
CA VAL A 352 -47.17 11.37 -30.71
C VAL A 352 -47.73 11.74 -29.34
N SER A 353 -49.05 11.88 -29.32
CA SER A 353 -49.95 12.23 -28.22
C SER A 353 -49.59 11.58 -26.87
N SER A 354 -49.49 12.39 -25.80
CA SER A 354 -49.41 11.91 -24.42
C SER A 354 -50.70 11.19 -24.00
N PRO A 355 -50.64 10.00 -23.38
CA PRO A 355 -51.80 9.45 -22.68
C PRO A 355 -52.09 10.29 -21.43
N LYS A 356 -53.35 10.73 -21.34
CA LYS A 356 -53.94 11.54 -20.26
C LYS A 356 -53.62 10.95 -18.88
N ARG A 357 -53.18 11.80 -17.94
CA ARG A 357 -53.19 11.50 -16.50
C ARG A 357 -54.63 11.23 -16.06
N ILE A 358 -54.90 10.00 -15.63
CA ILE A 358 -56.04 9.67 -14.79
C ILE A 358 -55.76 10.33 -13.43
N LYS A 359 -56.59 11.29 -13.03
CA LYS A 359 -56.63 11.76 -11.64
C LYS A 359 -57.40 10.72 -10.84
N VAL A 360 -56.76 10.20 -9.79
CA VAL A 360 -57.42 9.51 -8.67
C VAL A 360 -58.09 10.56 -7.80
#